data_AF-A0A7Y2CR84-F1
#
_entry.id   AF-A0A7Y2CR84-F1
#
_cell.length_a   1.000
_cell.length_b   1.000
_cell.length_c   1.000
_cell.angle_alpha   90.00
_cell.angle_beta   90.00
_cell.angle_gamma   90.00
#
_symmetry.space_group_name_H-M   'P 1'
#
loop_
_entity.id
_entity.type
_entity.pdbx_description
1 polymer ?
#
loop_
_entity_poly.entity_id
_entity_poly.type
_entity_poly.pdbx_seq_one_letter_code
_entity_poly.pdbx_strand_id
1 'polypeptide(L)'
;MRFLLREPLVHFLALTGLLFLLHNAVVGEDATLDNERRIVVDRDALLTFIQYRTREFELEQAEAELAGLTEAELQQVIDSYVSEQALAREARALGLDRTDYIITRRLVQSLEFIARGMADADSEPTTEEITAYYSANPEEFFVKPRVSFAHVFFSGEDRGSDEAMSLAQSALEKLRAEDIAISDGARFGERFLYGANFVNRSGGYIVKQFG
;
A
#
# COMPACT_ATOMS: atom_id res chain seq x y z
N MET A 1 25.51 -25.28 61.39
CA MET A 1 24.65 -25.57 60.21
C MET A 1 23.82 -26.87 60.30
N ARG A 2 23.67 -27.53 61.47
CA ARG A 2 22.81 -28.73 61.63
C ARG A 2 21.43 -28.47 62.28
N PHE A 3 21.14 -27.21 62.62
CA PHE A 3 19.88 -26.81 63.27
C PHE A 3 18.74 -26.58 62.26
N LEU A 4 19.06 -26.07 61.06
CA LEU A 4 18.07 -25.82 59.99
C LEU A 4 17.44 -27.11 59.44
N LEU A 5 18.14 -28.24 59.53
CA LEU A 5 17.66 -29.56 59.08
C LEU A 5 16.75 -30.27 60.10
N ARG A 6 16.37 -29.62 61.21
CA ARG A 6 15.40 -30.15 62.18
C ARG A 6 14.12 -29.34 62.25
N GLU A 7 14.05 -28.22 61.53
CA GLU A 7 12.86 -27.40 61.52
C GLU A 7 11.82 -28.00 60.57
N PRO A 8 10.59 -28.26 61.04
CA PRO A 8 9.52 -28.83 60.21
C PRO A 8 9.18 -27.91 59.02
N LEU A 9 9.45 -26.61 59.15
CA LEU A 9 9.25 -25.61 58.11
C LEU A 9 10.18 -25.82 56.90
N VAL A 10 11.44 -26.20 57.14
CA VAL A 10 12.40 -26.49 56.08
C VAL A 10 12.02 -27.76 55.32
N HIS A 11 11.42 -28.73 56.01
CA HIS A 11 10.93 -29.96 55.38
C HIS A 11 9.72 -29.69 54.51
N PHE A 12 8.78 -28.89 55.01
CA PHE A 12 7.63 -28.44 54.23
C PHE A 12 8.07 -27.70 52.96
N LEU A 13 9.01 -26.76 53.08
CA LEU A 13 9.50 -25.95 51.96
C LEU A 13 10.31 -26.80 50.95
N ALA A 14 11.12 -27.73 51.43
CA ALA A 14 11.82 -28.67 50.55
C ALA A 14 10.85 -29.61 49.82
N LEU A 15 9.82 -30.09 50.51
CA LEU A 15 8.84 -31.03 49.97
C LEU A 15 7.89 -30.34 48.98
N THR A 16 7.44 -29.10 49.26
CA THR A 16 6.68 -28.28 48.31
C THR A 16 7.53 -27.82 47.14
N GLY A 17 8.79 -27.44 47.36
CA GLY A 17 9.74 -27.12 46.29
C GLY A 17 9.99 -28.32 45.37
N LEU A 18 10.16 -29.52 45.94
CA LEU A 18 10.30 -30.76 45.20
C LEU A 18 9.02 -31.11 44.43
N LEU A 19 7.84 -30.96 45.06
CA LEU A 19 6.54 -31.14 44.41
C LEU A 19 6.33 -30.16 43.26
N PHE A 20 6.73 -28.90 43.43
CA PHE A 20 6.62 -27.87 42.39
C PHE A 20 7.56 -28.15 41.21
N LEU A 21 8.79 -28.60 41.46
CA LEU A 21 9.72 -29.02 40.42
C LEU A 21 9.23 -30.27 39.68
N LEU A 22 8.69 -31.25 40.40
CA LEU A 22 8.07 -32.44 39.80
C LEU A 22 6.82 -32.09 39.01
N HIS A 23 5.96 -31.22 39.55
CA HIS A 23 4.77 -30.74 38.86
C HIS A 23 5.17 -30.01 37.57
N ASN A 24 6.12 -29.08 37.62
CA ASN A 24 6.57 -28.37 36.42
C ASN A 24 7.26 -29.29 35.40
N ALA A 25 7.97 -30.33 35.85
CA ALA A 25 8.59 -31.31 34.95
C ALA A 25 7.58 -32.28 34.31
N VAL A 26 6.43 -32.53 34.94
CA VAL A 26 5.37 -33.43 34.44
C VAL A 26 4.27 -32.68 33.71
N VAL A 27 3.96 -31.45 34.14
CA VAL A 27 2.84 -30.59 33.69
C VAL A 27 3.34 -29.41 32.84
N GLY A 28 4.64 -29.42 32.47
CA GLY A 28 5.36 -28.34 31.77
C GLY A 28 4.85 -27.93 30.38
N GLU A 29 3.69 -28.41 29.94
CA GLU A 29 2.98 -28.02 28.71
C GLU A 29 1.45 -27.88 28.88
N ASP A 30 0.86 -28.20 30.04
CA ASP A 30 -0.61 -28.27 30.16
C ASP A 30 -1.30 -26.91 30.30
N ALA A 31 -0.61 -25.91 30.88
CA ALA A 31 -1.15 -24.55 30.95
C ALA A 31 -1.29 -23.90 29.56
N THR A 32 -0.50 -24.34 28.58
CA THR A 32 -0.65 -23.97 27.17
C THR A 32 -1.75 -24.80 26.49
N LEU A 33 -1.90 -26.07 26.84
CA LEU A 33 -2.92 -26.97 26.26
C LEU A 33 -4.36 -26.60 26.65
N ASP A 34 -4.62 -26.07 27.85
CA ASP A 34 -5.96 -25.61 28.24
C ASP A 34 -6.41 -24.39 27.43
N ASN A 35 -5.49 -23.47 27.15
CA ASN A 35 -5.75 -22.30 26.31
C ASN A 35 -5.95 -22.68 24.83
N GLU A 36 -5.27 -23.75 24.36
CA GLU A 36 -5.44 -24.27 23.00
C GLU A 36 -6.77 -24.97 22.76
N ARG A 37 -7.43 -25.52 23.79
CA ARG A 37 -8.72 -26.23 23.64
C ARG A 37 -9.94 -25.37 23.91
N ARG A 38 -9.79 -24.23 24.58
CA ARG A 38 -10.89 -23.30 24.88
C ARG A 38 -10.85 -22.06 24.00
N ILE A 39 -11.94 -21.77 23.30
CA ILE A 39 -12.14 -20.51 22.60
C ILE A 39 -12.94 -19.59 23.53
N VAL A 40 -12.33 -18.50 23.97
CA VAL A 40 -12.99 -17.47 24.78
C VAL A 40 -13.62 -16.48 23.82
N VAL A 41 -14.93 -16.29 23.94
CA VAL A 41 -15.67 -15.29 23.19
C VAL A 41 -16.13 -14.22 24.17
N ASP A 42 -15.44 -13.10 24.19
CA ASP A 42 -15.78 -11.92 24.98
C ASP A 42 -15.96 -10.70 24.07
N ARG A 43 -16.36 -9.58 24.65
CA ARG A 43 -16.63 -8.35 23.90
C ARG A 43 -15.39 -7.87 23.14
N ASP A 44 -14.23 -7.91 23.78
CA ASP A 44 -12.97 -7.41 23.19
C ASP A 44 -12.53 -8.28 22.01
N ALA A 45 -12.71 -9.60 22.11
CA ALA A 45 -12.49 -10.53 21.02
C ALA A 45 -13.39 -10.24 19.81
N LEU A 46 -14.68 -9.98 20.04
CA LEU A 46 -15.63 -9.67 18.97
C LEU A 46 -15.35 -8.30 18.33
N LEU A 47 -15.03 -7.29 19.12
CA LEU A 47 -14.63 -5.97 18.61
C LEU A 47 -13.39 -6.06 17.72
N THR A 48 -12.37 -6.77 18.20
CA THR A 48 -11.14 -7.00 17.43
C THR A 48 -11.46 -7.73 16.12
N PHE A 49 -12.29 -8.77 16.17
CA PHE A 49 -12.69 -9.53 14.99
C PHE A 49 -13.43 -8.67 13.95
N ILE A 50 -14.35 -7.81 14.39
CA ILE A 50 -15.09 -6.89 13.53
C ILE A 50 -14.11 -5.90 12.86
N GLN A 51 -13.23 -5.25 13.63
CA GLN A 51 -12.25 -4.30 13.10
C GLN A 51 -11.39 -4.89 11.98
N TYR A 52 -10.90 -6.12 12.15
CA TYR A 52 -10.12 -6.80 11.11
C TYR A 52 -10.95 -7.17 9.87
N ARG A 53 -12.25 -7.45 10.04
CA ARG A 53 -13.14 -7.86 8.95
C ARG A 53 -13.62 -6.68 8.11
N THR A 54 -13.94 -5.56 8.74
CA THR A 54 -14.36 -4.32 8.07
C THR A 54 -13.18 -3.48 7.60
N ARG A 55 -11.98 -3.71 8.16
CA ARG A 55 -10.76 -2.89 7.96
C ARG A 55 -10.93 -1.47 8.52
N GLU A 56 -11.84 -1.30 9.45
CA GLU A 56 -12.05 -0.07 10.21
C GLU A 56 -11.43 -0.26 11.59
N PHE A 57 -10.35 0.49 11.87
CA PHE A 57 -9.58 0.36 13.11
C PHE A 57 -9.92 1.43 14.15
N GLU A 58 -11.02 2.17 13.93
CA GLU A 58 -11.56 3.11 14.92
C GLU A 58 -12.47 2.37 15.91
N LEU A 59 -12.09 2.40 17.19
CA LEU A 59 -12.79 1.67 18.24
C LEU A 59 -14.27 2.06 18.32
N GLU A 60 -14.57 3.36 18.22
CA GLU A 60 -15.94 3.88 18.33
C GLU A 60 -16.87 3.32 17.24
N GLN A 61 -16.37 3.16 16.01
CA GLN A 61 -17.15 2.62 14.91
C GLN A 61 -17.43 1.14 15.10
N ALA A 62 -16.42 0.36 15.51
CA ALA A 62 -16.57 -1.06 15.81
C ALA A 62 -17.55 -1.31 16.98
N GLU A 63 -17.55 -0.43 17.98
CA GLU A 63 -18.51 -0.49 19.09
C GLU A 63 -19.94 -0.19 18.64
N ALA A 64 -20.12 0.82 17.79
CA ALA A 64 -21.42 1.17 17.24
C ALA A 64 -21.97 0.04 16.36
N GLU A 65 -21.12 -0.60 15.56
CA GLU A 65 -21.48 -1.75 14.73
C GLU A 65 -21.92 -2.93 15.61
N LEU A 66 -21.09 -3.32 16.58
CA LEU A 66 -21.40 -4.43 17.49
C LEU A 66 -22.71 -4.18 18.28
N ALA A 67 -22.94 -2.95 18.73
CA ALA A 67 -24.16 -2.58 19.44
C ALA A 67 -25.41 -2.53 18.54
N GLY A 68 -25.22 -2.32 17.23
CA GLY A 68 -26.28 -2.27 16.23
C GLY A 68 -26.74 -3.64 15.71
N LEU A 69 -26.00 -4.71 16.01
CA LEU A 69 -26.34 -6.05 15.54
C LEU A 69 -27.61 -6.59 16.21
N THR A 70 -28.45 -7.24 15.41
CA THR A 70 -29.52 -8.09 15.94
C THR A 70 -28.95 -9.35 16.59
N GLU A 71 -29.75 -10.03 17.42
CA GLU A 71 -29.32 -11.28 18.07
C GLU A 71 -28.89 -12.35 17.06
N ALA A 72 -29.57 -12.44 15.92
CA ALA A 72 -29.22 -13.37 14.85
C ALA A 72 -27.88 -13.02 14.17
N GLU A 73 -27.63 -11.74 13.92
CA GLU A 73 -26.36 -11.27 13.34
C GLU A 73 -25.22 -11.44 14.33
N LEU A 74 -25.44 -11.12 15.61
CA LEU A 74 -24.46 -11.35 16.67
C LEU A 74 -24.08 -12.84 16.76
N GLN A 75 -25.06 -13.74 16.69
CA GLN A 75 -24.79 -15.18 16.69
C GLN A 75 -23.97 -15.58 15.46
N GLN A 76 -24.24 -15.03 14.28
CA GLN A 76 -23.46 -15.30 13.08
C GLN A 76 -22.01 -14.80 13.20
N VAL A 77 -21.78 -13.65 13.83
CA VAL A 77 -20.43 -13.13 14.10
C VAL A 77 -19.70 -14.04 15.08
N ILE A 78 -20.36 -14.47 16.16
CA ILE A 78 -19.82 -15.42 17.15
C ILE A 78 -19.42 -16.73 16.47
N ASP A 79 -20.32 -17.32 15.69
CA ASP A 79 -20.06 -18.61 15.00
C ASP A 79 -18.89 -18.49 14.02
N SER A 80 -18.81 -17.37 13.29
CA SER A 80 -17.72 -17.08 12.37
C SER A 80 -16.39 -16.95 13.12
N TYR A 81 -16.36 -16.20 14.22
CA TYR A 81 -15.18 -16.03 15.05
C TYR A 81 -14.70 -17.38 15.62
N VAL A 82 -15.62 -18.17 16.19
CA VAL A 82 -15.30 -19.49 16.76
C VAL A 82 -14.75 -20.43 15.69
N SER A 83 -15.39 -20.48 14.53
CA SER A 83 -14.93 -21.31 13.40
C SER A 83 -13.52 -20.91 12.94
N GLU A 84 -13.26 -19.61 12.80
CA GLU A 84 -11.95 -19.10 12.41
C GLU A 84 -10.86 -19.44 13.45
N GLN A 85 -11.15 -19.25 14.74
CA GLN A 85 -10.22 -19.60 15.81
C GLN A 85 -9.93 -21.10 15.87
N ALA A 86 -10.95 -21.94 15.68
CA ALA A 86 -10.80 -23.38 15.64
C ALA A 86 -9.90 -23.81 14.46
N LEU A 87 -10.16 -23.30 13.26
CA LEU A 87 -9.37 -23.61 12.07
C LEU A 87 -7.93 -23.09 12.18
N ALA A 88 -7.73 -21.90 12.74
CA ALA A 88 -6.39 -21.34 12.93
C ALA A 88 -5.56 -22.18 13.91
N ARG A 89 -6.18 -22.73 14.96
CA ARG A 89 -5.51 -23.63 15.91
C ARG A 89 -5.17 -24.97 15.26
N GLU A 90 -6.10 -25.56 14.50
CA GLU A 90 -5.84 -26.79 13.76
C GLU A 90 -4.71 -26.61 12.72
N ALA A 91 -4.71 -25.49 11.99
CA ALA A 91 -3.65 -25.17 11.05
C ALA A 91 -2.25 -25.11 11.71
N ARG A 92 -2.15 -24.56 12.93
CA ARG A 92 -0.91 -24.56 13.71
C ARG A 92 -0.56 -25.95 14.24
N ALA A 93 -1.54 -26.73 14.68
CA ALA A 93 -1.33 -28.11 15.11
C ALA A 93 -0.78 -28.99 13.97
N LEU A 94 -1.20 -28.73 12.74
CA LEU A 94 -0.68 -29.33 11.51
C LEU A 94 0.68 -28.73 11.06
N GLY A 95 1.19 -27.71 11.73
CA GLY A 95 2.47 -27.07 11.45
C GLY A 95 2.50 -26.21 10.17
N LEU A 96 1.33 -25.81 9.65
CA LEU A 96 1.25 -25.06 8.39
C LEU A 96 1.99 -23.73 8.46
N ASP A 97 2.00 -23.09 9.64
CA ASP A 97 2.73 -21.85 9.93
C ASP A 97 4.25 -21.96 9.77
N ARG A 98 4.81 -23.18 9.81
CA ARG A 98 6.24 -23.47 9.67
C ARG A 98 6.59 -24.08 8.31
N THR A 99 5.68 -24.84 7.74
CA THR A 99 5.94 -25.60 6.49
C THR A 99 5.54 -24.84 5.22
N ASP A 100 4.69 -23.82 5.32
CA ASP A 100 4.22 -23.05 4.17
C ASP A 100 5.00 -21.73 3.98
N TYR A 101 5.64 -21.60 2.82
CA TYR A 101 6.38 -20.39 2.45
C TYR A 101 5.49 -19.15 2.28
N ILE A 102 4.21 -19.31 1.90
CA ILE A 102 3.25 -18.20 1.78
C ILE A 102 3.04 -17.53 3.13
N ILE A 103 2.94 -18.32 4.21
CA ILE A 103 2.78 -17.79 5.56
C ILE A 103 4.04 -17.03 5.99
N THR A 104 5.23 -17.60 5.74
CA THR A 104 6.51 -16.93 5.99
C THR A 104 6.59 -15.58 5.27
N ARG A 105 6.22 -15.55 3.98
CA ARG A 105 6.22 -14.32 3.18
C ARG A 105 5.23 -13.29 3.74
N ARG A 106 4.06 -13.71 4.20
CA ARG A 106 3.06 -12.83 4.81
C ARG A 106 3.56 -12.21 6.12
N LEU A 107 4.20 -13.00 6.98
CA LEU A 107 4.79 -12.49 8.23
C LEU A 107 5.86 -11.43 7.97
N VAL A 108 6.74 -11.66 6.98
CA VAL A 108 7.74 -10.67 6.57
C VAL A 108 7.07 -9.37 6.12
N GLN A 109 6.04 -9.45 5.26
CA GLN A 109 5.31 -8.27 4.80
C GLN A 109 4.66 -7.51 5.96
N SER A 110 4.06 -8.22 6.91
CA SER A 110 3.46 -7.61 8.11
C SER A 110 4.52 -6.89 8.96
N LEU A 111 5.70 -7.50 9.15
CA LEU A 111 6.79 -6.87 9.90
C LEU A 111 7.34 -5.63 9.16
N GLU A 112 7.53 -5.70 7.85
CA GLU A 112 7.97 -4.57 7.03
C GLU A 112 6.97 -3.40 7.09
N PHE A 113 5.67 -3.68 7.13
CA PHE A 113 4.64 -2.66 7.29
C PHE A 113 4.76 -1.95 8.64
N ILE A 114 4.89 -2.70 9.73
CA ILE A 114 5.05 -2.13 11.08
C ILE A 114 6.35 -1.31 11.17
N ALA A 115 7.45 -1.85 10.64
CA ALA A 115 8.74 -1.17 10.65
C ALA A 115 8.71 0.17 9.88
N ARG A 116 8.01 0.23 8.74
CA ARG A 116 7.80 1.49 8.01
C ARG A 116 6.99 2.50 8.81
N GLY A 117 5.86 2.09 9.39
CA GLY A 117 5.04 2.99 10.21
C GLY A 117 5.76 3.53 11.45
N MET A 118 6.71 2.76 12.01
CA MET A 118 7.60 3.24 13.08
C MET A 118 8.66 4.22 12.56
N ALA A 119 9.19 4.03 11.35
CA ALA A 119 10.15 4.95 10.74
C ALA A 119 9.48 6.27 10.33
N ASP A 120 8.23 6.24 9.86
CA ASP A 120 7.45 7.43 9.51
C ASP A 120 6.99 8.22 10.77
N ALA A 121 7.08 7.62 11.96
CA ALA A 121 6.82 8.30 13.23
C ALA A 121 7.97 9.23 13.66
N ASP A 122 9.16 9.07 13.06
CA ASP A 122 10.30 9.96 13.27
C ASP A 122 10.15 11.21 12.40
N SER A 123 9.21 12.08 12.80
CA SER A 123 8.95 13.44 12.28
C SER A 123 8.59 13.57 10.80
N GLU A 124 7.35 14.01 10.52
CA GLU A 124 7.02 14.58 9.21
C GLU A 124 7.97 15.77 8.92
N PRO A 125 8.58 15.81 7.73
CA PRO A 125 9.48 16.90 7.37
C PRO A 125 8.73 18.23 7.34
N THR A 126 9.36 19.27 7.88
CA THR A 126 8.82 20.62 7.87
C THR A 126 8.74 21.18 6.45
N THR A 127 7.89 22.18 6.24
CA THR A 127 7.79 22.87 4.95
C THR A 127 9.14 23.46 4.53
N GLU A 128 9.92 23.93 5.49
CA GLU A 128 11.27 24.47 5.30
C GLU A 128 12.25 23.40 4.79
N GLU A 129 12.25 22.20 5.38
CA GLU A 129 13.09 21.08 4.94
C GLU A 129 12.71 20.59 3.54
N ILE A 130 11.41 20.50 3.26
CA ILE A 130 10.90 20.16 1.91
C ILE A 130 11.38 21.19 0.89
N THR A 131 11.28 22.49 1.22
CA THR A 131 11.69 23.57 0.31
C THR A 131 13.20 23.57 0.08
N ALA A 132 13.99 23.31 1.13
CA ALA A 132 15.43 23.19 1.05
C ALA A 132 15.85 21.99 0.18
N TYR A 133 15.23 20.83 0.37
CA TYR A 133 15.49 19.63 -0.42
C TYR A 133 15.10 19.83 -1.90
N TYR A 134 13.93 20.39 -2.16
CA TYR A 134 13.47 20.70 -3.52
C TYR A 134 14.44 21.63 -4.24
N SER A 135 14.91 22.67 -3.55
CA SER A 135 15.84 23.65 -4.11
C SER A 135 17.25 23.06 -4.32
N ALA A 136 17.64 22.08 -3.51
CA ALA A 136 18.93 21.40 -3.62
C ALA A 136 18.96 20.33 -4.74
N ASN A 137 17.80 19.79 -5.14
CA ASN A 137 17.70 18.69 -6.10
C ASN A 137 16.84 19.05 -7.34
N PRO A 138 17.12 20.15 -8.05
CA PRO A 138 16.28 20.62 -9.15
C PRO A 138 16.18 19.61 -10.32
N GLU A 139 17.22 18.81 -10.56
CA GLU A 139 17.19 17.77 -11.60
C GLU A 139 16.17 16.65 -11.34
N GLU A 140 15.93 16.27 -10.07
CA GLU A 140 14.98 15.22 -9.71
C GLU A 140 13.53 15.66 -9.97
N PHE A 141 13.28 16.96 -9.86
CA PHE A 141 11.97 17.56 -10.03
C PHE A 141 11.78 18.26 -11.39
N PHE A 142 12.73 18.09 -12.32
CA PHE A 142 12.64 18.69 -13.64
C PHE A 142 11.59 17.99 -14.51
N VAL A 143 10.50 18.70 -14.81
CA VAL A 143 9.51 18.25 -15.78
C VAL A 143 9.95 18.66 -17.18
N LYS A 144 10.26 17.67 -18.03
CA LYS A 144 10.67 17.92 -19.42
C LYS A 144 9.62 18.79 -20.15
N PRO A 145 10.06 19.80 -20.91
CA PRO A 145 9.14 20.69 -21.61
C PRO A 145 8.28 19.92 -22.61
N ARG A 146 7.03 20.36 -22.72
CA ARG A 146 6.05 19.85 -23.67
C ARG A 146 5.51 21.02 -24.45
N VAL A 147 5.27 20.83 -25.74
CA VAL A 147 4.83 21.89 -26.63
C VAL A 147 3.51 21.51 -27.30
N SER A 148 2.73 22.53 -27.62
CA SER A 148 1.51 22.44 -28.40
C SER A 148 1.63 23.36 -29.61
N PHE A 149 1.39 22.84 -30.81
CA PHE A 149 1.47 23.61 -32.05
C PHE A 149 0.64 22.95 -33.16
N ALA A 150 0.35 23.73 -34.20
CA ALA A 150 -0.18 23.25 -35.46
C ALA A 150 0.93 23.26 -36.50
N HIS A 151 0.96 22.23 -37.34
CA HIS A 151 1.83 22.10 -38.50
C HIS A 151 1.00 22.24 -39.77
N VAL A 152 1.40 23.19 -40.61
CA VAL A 152 0.79 23.46 -41.91
C VAL A 152 1.82 23.08 -42.97
N PHE A 153 1.51 22.04 -43.73
CA PHE A 153 2.45 21.39 -44.64
C PHE A 153 2.18 21.76 -46.09
N PHE A 154 3.24 21.88 -46.90
CA PHE A 154 3.16 22.03 -48.35
C PHE A 154 4.20 21.10 -48.99
N SER A 155 3.75 20.17 -49.84
CA SER A 155 4.62 19.22 -50.51
C SER A 155 5.43 19.89 -51.62
N GLY A 156 6.73 19.58 -51.69
CA GLY A 156 7.58 19.95 -52.83
C GLY A 156 7.64 18.87 -53.92
N GLU A 157 7.03 17.70 -53.71
CA GLU A 157 7.23 16.51 -54.55
C GLU A 157 6.76 16.72 -56.00
N ASP A 158 5.57 17.29 -56.19
CA ASP A 158 4.99 17.51 -57.53
C ASP A 158 5.35 18.87 -58.15
N ARG A 159 5.68 19.87 -57.32
CA ARG A 159 5.78 21.30 -57.73
C ARG A 159 7.17 21.91 -57.56
N GLY A 160 8.10 21.19 -56.93
CA GLY A 160 9.42 21.72 -56.58
C GLY A 160 9.42 22.56 -55.30
N SER A 161 10.62 22.73 -54.73
CA SER A 161 10.81 23.36 -53.41
C SER A 161 10.46 24.86 -53.42
N ASP A 162 10.74 25.58 -54.51
CA ASP A 162 10.56 27.03 -54.57
C ASP A 162 9.09 27.42 -54.56
N GLU A 163 8.26 26.69 -55.32
CA GLU A 163 6.82 26.92 -55.34
C GLU A 163 6.18 26.55 -53.99
N ALA A 164 6.57 25.41 -53.41
CA ALA A 164 6.09 25.00 -52.09
C ALA A 164 6.46 26.03 -51.00
N MET A 165 7.67 26.60 -51.05
CA MET A 165 8.11 27.65 -50.13
C MET A 165 7.28 28.93 -50.30
N SER A 166 7.00 29.35 -51.54
CA SER A 166 6.17 30.53 -51.81
C SER A 166 4.75 30.36 -51.28
N LEU A 167 4.16 29.17 -51.42
CA LEU A 167 2.84 28.83 -50.86
C LEU A 167 2.86 28.86 -49.33
N ALA A 168 3.88 28.25 -48.72
CA ALA A 168 4.05 28.24 -47.26
C ALA A 168 4.20 29.66 -46.70
N GLN A 169 4.96 30.54 -47.36
CA GLN A 169 5.14 31.91 -46.93
C GLN A 169 3.85 32.73 -47.04
N SER A 170 3.10 32.56 -48.14
CA SER A 170 1.79 33.19 -48.33
C SER A 170 0.77 32.71 -47.29
N ALA A 171 0.79 31.43 -46.94
CA ALA A 171 -0.05 30.87 -45.89
C ALA A 171 0.34 31.39 -44.51
N LEU A 172 1.63 31.51 -44.22
CA LEU A 172 2.13 32.07 -42.95
C LEU A 172 1.68 33.52 -42.74
N GLU A 173 1.71 34.35 -43.79
CA GLU A 173 1.22 35.73 -43.73
C GLU A 173 -0.27 35.78 -43.37
N LYS A 174 -1.09 34.93 -44.00
CA LYS A 174 -2.53 34.83 -43.69
C LYS A 174 -2.78 34.36 -42.25
N LEU A 175 -2.10 33.30 -41.81
CA LEU A 175 -2.23 32.76 -40.47
C LEU A 175 -1.88 33.80 -39.40
N ARG A 176 -0.85 34.63 -39.64
CA ARG A 176 -0.45 35.72 -38.74
C ARG A 176 -1.43 36.89 -38.75
N ALA A 177 -2.03 37.20 -39.90
CA ALA A 177 -2.98 38.30 -40.03
C ALA A 177 -4.34 37.98 -39.38
N GLU A 178 -4.78 36.72 -39.47
CA GLU A 178 -6.11 36.28 -39.02
C GLU A 178 -6.12 35.68 -37.60
N ASP A 179 -4.97 35.59 -36.93
CA ASP A 179 -4.80 35.01 -35.58
C ASP A 179 -5.50 33.64 -35.42
N ILE A 180 -5.23 32.75 -36.39
CA ILE A 180 -5.91 31.46 -36.50
C ILE A 180 -5.54 30.55 -35.32
N ALA A 181 -6.56 29.95 -34.70
CA ALA A 181 -6.38 28.98 -33.62
C ALA A 181 -5.62 27.72 -34.10
N ILE A 182 -4.84 27.12 -33.18
CA ILE A 182 -4.09 25.88 -33.42
C ILE A 182 -4.99 24.76 -33.99
N SER A 183 -6.25 24.67 -33.55
CA SER A 183 -7.21 23.68 -34.06
C SER A 183 -7.45 23.77 -35.57
N ASP A 184 -7.44 24.99 -36.10
CA ASP A 184 -7.87 25.31 -37.47
C ASP A 184 -6.70 25.45 -38.45
N GLY A 185 -5.46 25.54 -37.95
CA GLY A 185 -4.27 25.71 -38.78
C GLY A 185 -4.11 24.64 -39.87
N ALA A 186 -4.52 23.40 -39.59
CA ALA A 186 -4.48 22.28 -40.54
C ALA A 186 -5.25 22.55 -41.85
N ARG A 187 -6.21 23.48 -41.85
CA ARG A 187 -7.06 23.81 -43.01
C ARG A 187 -6.34 24.67 -44.05
N PHE A 188 -5.18 25.23 -43.70
CA PHE A 188 -4.43 26.18 -44.51
C PHE A 188 -3.28 25.55 -45.28
N GLY A 189 -3.18 24.21 -45.29
CA GLY A 189 -2.13 23.48 -45.98
C GLY A 189 -2.62 22.12 -46.46
N GLU A 190 -1.67 21.31 -46.87
CA GLU A 190 -1.87 20.00 -47.44
C GLU A 190 -1.85 18.91 -46.36
N ARG A 191 -2.35 17.73 -46.73
CA ARG A 191 -2.37 16.59 -45.82
C ARG A 191 -0.95 16.13 -45.50
N PHE A 192 -0.55 16.28 -44.25
CA PHE A 192 0.64 15.63 -43.70
C PHE A 192 0.26 14.29 -43.06
N LEU A 193 1.00 13.23 -43.37
CA LEU A 193 0.66 11.87 -42.95
C LEU A 193 0.74 11.65 -41.43
N TYR A 194 1.56 12.44 -40.73
CA TYR A 194 1.85 12.29 -39.30
C TYR A 194 1.00 13.22 -38.41
N GLY A 195 -0.04 13.84 -38.98
CA GLY A 195 -0.96 14.72 -38.28
C GLY A 195 -0.56 16.19 -38.33
N ALA A 196 -1.54 17.06 -38.13
CA ALA A 196 -1.35 18.51 -38.19
C ALA A 196 -1.37 19.18 -36.81
N ASN A 197 -2.14 18.66 -35.85
CA ASN A 197 -2.29 19.28 -34.54
C ASN A 197 -1.59 18.44 -33.47
N PHE A 198 -0.60 19.05 -32.81
CA PHE A 198 0.18 18.43 -31.75
C PHE A 198 -0.16 19.13 -30.44
N VAL A 199 -0.81 18.41 -29.53
CA VAL A 199 -1.16 18.94 -28.21
C VAL A 199 -0.31 18.26 -27.16
N ASN A 200 0.36 19.06 -26.34
CA ASN A 200 1.12 18.63 -25.17
C ASN A 200 2.08 17.47 -25.50
N ARG A 201 2.94 17.64 -26.52
CA ARG A 201 3.87 16.60 -26.98
C ARG A 201 5.29 16.85 -26.46
N SER A 202 6.00 15.77 -26.16
CA SER A 202 7.41 15.84 -25.79
C SER A 202 8.29 16.07 -27.02
N GLY A 203 9.47 16.68 -26.84
CA GLY A 203 10.43 16.86 -27.92
C GLY A 203 10.80 15.55 -28.63
N GLY A 204 10.97 14.46 -27.87
CA GLY A 204 11.26 13.14 -28.44
C GLY A 204 10.11 12.55 -29.28
N TYR A 205 8.86 12.91 -29.00
CA TYR A 205 7.74 12.54 -29.88
C TYR A 205 7.80 13.33 -31.19
N ILE A 206 8.10 14.63 -31.11
CA ILE A 206 8.13 15.53 -32.27
C ILE A 206 9.22 15.10 -33.25
N VAL A 207 10.45 14.86 -32.77
CA VAL A 207 11.56 14.37 -33.62
C VAL A 207 11.15 13.12 -34.41
N LYS A 208 10.45 12.18 -33.78
CA LYS A 208 9.97 10.95 -34.47
C LYS A 208 8.97 11.21 -35.61
N GLN A 209 8.23 12.32 -35.59
CA GLN A 209 7.24 12.63 -36.62
C GLN A 209 7.82 13.43 -37.79
N PHE A 210 8.93 14.16 -37.56
CA PHE A 210 9.47 15.12 -38.53
C PHE A 210 10.85 14.74 -39.08
N GLY A 211 11.56 13.79 -38.46
CA GLY A 211 12.92 13.38 -38.84
C GLY A 211 13.96 14.19 -38.11
#